data_AF-A0A254NVA6-F1
#
_entry.id   AF-A0A254NVA6-F1
#
_cell.length_a   1.000
_cell.length_b   1.000
_cell.length_c   1.000
_cell.angle_alpha   90.00
_cell.angle_beta   90.00
_cell.angle_gamma   90.00
#
_symmetry.space_group_name_H-M   'P 1'
#
loop_
_entity.id
_entity.type
_entity.pdbx_description
1 polymer ?
#
loop_
_entity_poly.entity_id
_entity_poly.type
_entity_poly.pdbx_seq_one_letter_code
_entity_poly.pdbx_strand_id
1 'polypeptide(L)'
;MGLLDELRTRVVVADGAMGTLLYLNGIDRCFEELNLTRPEQVRQIHQAYLGAGAEVIQTNTYAANDHKLKRYNLEYELEAINRAGARLARSAAQGTGAYVLGTVGGIRSTKPGEVSLGEIRRSNERQIDALLSEGVDGLLLETFYDPEELRTTLALARKKTELPIVAQVSTQDSGYLQDGSTLTEMFAILEDLGADVVGLNCRLGPFHMTRYLKQVPLPKHAYLSAYPNAGLPEYNEGRLRYRSGADYFGRSALDLRDEGVRLIGGCCGTTPEHVAAMVEAVKGSAPITDKVLEALPGSLSRTEGRIEVRETAEELAGAGVVPPTGKLFHELTAAKDHSVIVELDPPRTLRTEGFFKGVQALKEAGIDALTMADNSLASPRIANESLAAVVKEKYGVKPLVHVACRDRNMIGLQSHLMGLAASGINQMIAITGDPSKVGDVPGATSVYDYNSFDLIKLCKQFNEGRLPSGRSLGVRANFSVGAAFDPNVRHLDKGVQRLEKKIAAGADYFMTQPVYDEKRIEELYHATKHIKQQIFIGIMPLISAQNASFLHNEVPGIRLTDGVLERMQRYEHDKEAAMQEGMNIAKSLIDVVLEYFGGVYIMTPFLRYEQSAELTRYVHEAAAKRGNQRARLVQ
;
A
#
# COMPACT_ATOMS: atom_id res chain seq x y z
N MET A 1 13.28 43.97 -2.47
CA MET A 1 12.56 43.33 -1.35
C MET A 1 12.34 41.89 -1.78
N GLY A 2 12.63 40.91 -0.93
CA GLY A 2 12.49 39.48 -1.27
C GLY A 2 11.15 38.91 -0.82
N LEU A 3 10.79 37.72 -1.28
CA LEU A 3 9.52 37.06 -0.92
C LEU A 3 9.30 36.97 0.61
N LEU A 4 10.34 36.66 1.38
CA LEU A 4 10.23 36.55 2.85
C LEU A 4 9.98 37.89 3.54
N ASP A 5 10.43 39.01 2.95
CA ASP A 5 10.16 40.35 3.46
C ASP A 5 8.67 40.71 3.28
N GLU A 6 8.08 40.31 2.15
CA GLU A 6 6.66 40.48 1.86
C GLU A 6 5.81 39.65 2.85
N LEU A 7 6.13 38.37 3.02
CA LEU A 7 5.42 37.48 3.95
C LEU A 7 5.52 37.92 5.42
N ARG A 8 6.53 38.72 5.77
CA ARG A 8 6.64 39.30 7.11
C ARG A 8 5.52 40.29 7.40
N THR A 9 5.09 41.04 6.39
CA THR A 9 4.24 42.23 6.55
C THR A 9 2.84 42.09 5.97
N ARG A 10 2.62 41.13 5.05
CA ARG A 10 1.32 40.92 4.38
C ARG A 10 1.12 39.48 3.93
N VAL A 11 -0.10 39.20 3.46
CA VAL A 11 -0.43 37.99 2.73
C VAL A 11 -0.06 38.17 1.26
N VAL A 12 0.53 37.12 0.67
CA VAL A 12 0.95 37.05 -0.72
C VAL A 12 0.13 35.97 -1.42
N VAL A 13 -0.38 36.27 -2.61
CA VAL A 13 -1.18 35.32 -3.40
C VAL A 13 -0.34 34.73 -4.54
N ALA A 14 -0.29 33.41 -4.60
CA ALA A 14 0.35 32.63 -5.65
C ALA A 14 -0.64 32.21 -6.75
N ASP A 15 -0.12 31.63 -7.82
CA ASP A 15 -0.89 31.10 -8.93
C ASP A 15 -1.75 29.86 -8.58
N GLY A 16 -2.53 29.43 -9.58
CA GLY A 16 -3.36 28.24 -9.53
C GLY A 16 -2.77 27.06 -10.32
N ALA A 17 -3.62 26.10 -10.70
CA ALA A 17 -3.17 24.89 -11.38
C ALA A 17 -2.72 25.11 -12.84
N MET A 18 -1.43 24.88 -13.11
CA MET A 18 -0.87 24.73 -14.46
C MET A 18 -1.49 23.54 -15.20
N GLY A 19 -1.44 22.34 -14.59
CA GLY A 19 -1.93 21.11 -15.22
C GLY A 19 -3.42 21.12 -15.55
N THR A 20 -4.26 21.77 -14.74
CA THR A 20 -5.69 21.90 -15.03
C THR A 20 -5.94 22.74 -16.27
N LEU A 21 -5.26 23.89 -16.41
CA LEU A 21 -5.41 24.72 -17.60
C LEU A 21 -4.86 24.05 -18.85
N LEU A 22 -3.74 23.34 -18.76
CA LEU A 22 -3.21 22.54 -19.86
C LEU A 22 -4.19 21.44 -20.30
N TYR A 23 -4.79 20.74 -19.34
CA TYR A 23 -5.81 19.73 -19.63
C TYR A 23 -7.06 20.32 -20.29
N LEU A 24 -7.57 21.46 -19.80
CA LEU A 24 -8.71 22.16 -20.40
C LEU A 24 -8.43 22.63 -21.83
N ASN A 25 -7.16 22.89 -22.16
CA ASN A 25 -6.69 23.18 -23.52
C ASN A 25 -6.42 21.92 -24.37
N GLY A 26 -6.89 20.74 -23.92
CA GLY A 26 -6.87 19.50 -24.69
C GLY A 26 -5.55 18.73 -24.63
N ILE A 27 -4.71 18.96 -23.61
CA ILE A 27 -3.49 18.19 -23.40
C ILE A 27 -3.77 17.00 -22.46
N ASP A 28 -3.43 15.80 -22.91
CA ASP A 28 -3.59 14.54 -22.17
C ASP A 28 -2.27 13.75 -22.01
N ARG A 29 -1.14 14.35 -22.39
CA ARG A 29 0.22 13.77 -22.29
C ARG A 29 1.10 14.50 -21.25
N CYS A 30 2.40 14.28 -21.30
CA CYS A 30 3.39 14.93 -20.43
C CYS A 30 3.26 16.47 -20.49
N PHE A 31 2.89 17.10 -19.38
CA PHE A 31 2.72 18.55 -19.31
C PHE A 31 4.06 19.28 -19.32
N GLU A 32 5.07 18.71 -18.68
CA GLU A 32 6.40 19.28 -18.57
C GLU A 32 7.12 19.30 -19.93
N GLU A 33 6.84 18.33 -20.82
CA GLU A 33 7.35 18.30 -22.20
C GLU A 33 6.96 19.55 -23.00
N LEU A 34 5.84 20.20 -22.66
CA LEU A 34 5.39 21.42 -23.33
C LEU A 34 6.34 22.60 -23.13
N ASN A 35 7.21 22.56 -22.11
CA ASN A 35 8.26 23.56 -21.95
C ASN A 35 9.19 23.62 -23.17
N LEU A 36 9.39 22.48 -23.84
CA LEU A 36 10.21 22.37 -25.05
C LEU A 36 9.35 22.44 -26.32
N THR A 37 8.22 21.73 -26.34
CA THR A 37 7.45 21.50 -27.57
C THR A 37 6.39 22.55 -27.85
N ARG A 38 5.84 23.20 -26.81
CA ARG A 38 4.79 24.24 -26.92
C ARG A 38 5.00 25.36 -25.90
N PRO A 39 6.17 26.03 -25.90
CA PRO A 39 6.54 27.00 -24.87
C PRO A 39 5.55 28.17 -24.73
N GLU A 40 4.91 28.59 -25.82
CA GLU A 40 3.93 29.68 -25.76
C GLU A 40 2.68 29.34 -24.97
N GLN A 41 2.21 28.10 -25.02
CA GLN A 41 1.02 27.70 -24.26
C GLN A 41 1.29 27.78 -22.75
N VAL A 42 2.48 27.35 -22.32
CA VAL A 42 2.93 27.46 -20.92
C VAL A 42 3.08 28.93 -20.52
N ARG A 43 3.69 29.75 -21.37
CA ARG A 43 3.88 31.19 -21.11
C ARG A 43 2.54 31.93 -20.98
N GLN A 44 1.58 31.64 -21.86
CA GLN A 44 0.24 32.23 -21.80
C GLN A 44 -0.47 31.91 -20.49
N ILE A 45 -0.30 30.70 -19.96
CA ILE A 45 -0.87 30.34 -18.65
C ILE A 45 -0.22 31.15 -17.52
N HIS A 46 1.11 31.29 -17.50
CA HIS A 46 1.78 32.16 -16.52
C HIS A 46 1.27 33.60 -16.62
N GLN A 47 1.18 34.15 -17.83
CA GLN A 47 0.66 35.50 -18.06
C GLN A 47 -0.80 35.65 -17.61
N ALA A 48 -1.63 34.61 -17.76
CA ALA A 48 -3.00 34.64 -17.29
C ALA A 48 -3.09 34.73 -15.75
N TYR A 49 -2.24 34.00 -15.02
CA TYR A 49 -2.19 34.10 -13.56
C TYR A 49 -1.60 35.43 -13.08
N LEU A 50 -0.54 35.92 -13.72
CA LEU A 50 0.03 37.24 -13.45
C LEU A 50 -1.01 38.36 -13.71
N GLY A 51 -1.76 38.26 -14.81
CA GLY A 51 -2.85 39.18 -15.13
C GLY A 51 -4.02 39.13 -14.15
N ALA A 52 -4.22 37.99 -13.48
CA ALA A 52 -5.17 37.85 -12.37
C ALA A 52 -4.65 38.41 -11.03
N GLY A 53 -3.39 38.88 -10.98
CA GLY A 53 -2.78 39.46 -9.79
C GLY A 53 -1.95 38.49 -8.96
N ALA A 54 -1.62 37.29 -9.47
CA ALA A 54 -0.66 36.42 -8.79
C ALA A 54 0.69 37.12 -8.64
N GLU A 55 1.26 37.07 -7.44
CA GLU A 55 2.56 37.67 -7.10
C GLU A 55 3.66 36.61 -7.00
N VAL A 56 3.28 35.34 -6.97
CA VAL A 56 4.19 34.19 -7.02
C VAL A 56 3.68 33.22 -8.08
N ILE A 57 4.54 32.81 -9.01
CA ILE A 57 4.22 31.77 -10.00
C ILE A 57 5.16 30.59 -9.87
N GLN A 58 4.63 29.41 -10.17
CA GLN A 58 5.34 28.14 -10.14
C GLN A 58 5.88 27.78 -11.52
N THR A 59 7.05 27.16 -11.61
CA THR A 59 7.53 26.60 -12.88
C THR A 59 6.69 25.37 -13.28
N ASN A 60 6.48 25.15 -14.58
CA ASN A 60 5.83 23.93 -15.09
C ASN A 60 6.79 22.72 -15.03
N THR A 61 7.15 22.30 -13.82
CA THR A 61 8.20 21.29 -13.57
C THR A 61 7.85 20.29 -12.47
N TYR A 62 6.62 20.28 -11.98
CA TYR A 62 6.17 19.39 -10.90
C TYR A 62 6.57 17.91 -11.11
N ALA A 63 6.32 17.36 -12.31
CA ALA A 63 6.68 15.97 -12.63
C ALA A 63 7.96 15.83 -13.47
N ALA A 64 8.79 16.88 -13.57
CA ALA A 64 10.03 16.89 -14.36
C ALA A 64 11.20 16.18 -13.64
N ASN A 65 10.96 14.98 -13.13
CA ASN A 65 11.97 14.09 -12.57
C ASN A 65 12.04 12.79 -13.39
N ASP A 66 13.18 12.10 -13.35
CA ASP A 66 13.45 10.94 -14.22
C ASP A 66 12.42 9.81 -14.02
N HIS A 67 12.00 9.55 -12.78
CA HIS A 67 11.00 8.53 -12.46
C HIS A 67 9.63 8.81 -13.11
N LYS A 68 9.13 10.05 -13.04
CA LYS A 68 7.85 10.44 -13.63
C LYS A 68 7.93 10.69 -15.14
N LEU A 69 9.09 11.09 -15.67
CA LEU A 69 9.33 11.27 -17.10
C LEU A 69 9.54 9.95 -17.84
N LYS A 70 10.03 8.91 -17.17
CA LYS A 70 10.29 7.58 -17.75
C LYS A 70 9.07 6.96 -18.43
N ARG A 71 7.86 7.18 -17.91
CA ARG A 71 6.61 6.69 -18.54
C ARG A 71 6.34 7.28 -19.92
N TYR A 72 7.02 8.37 -20.27
CA TYR A 72 6.95 9.05 -21.56
C TYR A 72 8.25 8.90 -22.38
N ASN A 73 9.23 8.12 -21.89
CA ASN A 73 10.59 8.01 -22.46
C ASN A 73 11.35 9.35 -22.50
N LEU A 74 11.13 10.22 -21.51
CA LEU A 74 11.73 11.55 -21.42
C LEU A 74 12.72 11.68 -20.25
N GLU A 75 13.14 10.58 -19.62
CA GLU A 75 14.01 10.60 -18.43
C GLU A 75 15.38 11.26 -18.67
N TYR A 76 15.87 11.22 -19.91
CA TYR A 76 17.13 11.84 -20.31
C TYR A 76 16.99 13.34 -20.60
N GLU A 77 15.77 13.84 -20.80
CA GLU A 77 15.45 15.24 -21.08
C GLU A 77 15.20 16.06 -19.80
N LEU A 78 15.35 15.44 -18.62
CA LEU A 78 15.06 16.04 -17.30
C LEU A 78 15.58 17.47 -17.19
N GLU A 79 16.87 17.68 -17.44
CA GLU A 79 17.47 18.99 -17.24
C GLU A 79 17.04 20.01 -18.29
N ALA A 80 16.86 19.60 -19.54
CA ALA A 80 16.40 20.47 -20.62
C ALA A 80 14.97 20.96 -20.33
N ILE A 81 14.09 20.05 -19.91
CA ILE A 81 12.71 20.35 -19.54
C ILE A 81 12.63 21.32 -18.34
N ASN A 82 13.43 21.07 -17.29
CA ASN A 82 13.44 21.95 -16.11
C ASN A 82 14.00 23.33 -16.43
N ARG A 83 15.13 23.41 -17.15
CA ARG A 83 15.71 24.70 -17.54
C ARG A 83 14.76 25.50 -18.42
N ALA A 84 14.10 24.85 -19.39
CA ALA A 84 13.10 25.51 -20.22
C ALA A 84 11.89 26.00 -19.40
N GLY A 85 11.38 25.19 -18.47
CA GLY A 85 10.28 25.58 -17.59
C GLY A 85 10.61 26.82 -16.75
N ALA A 86 11.81 26.86 -16.15
CA ALA A 86 12.29 28.01 -15.38
C ALA A 86 12.43 29.28 -16.24
N ARG A 87 13.04 29.16 -17.43
CA ARG A 87 13.17 30.30 -18.38
C ARG A 87 11.81 30.85 -18.80
N LEU A 88 10.83 29.99 -19.05
CA LEU A 88 9.48 30.42 -19.47
C LEU A 88 8.77 31.19 -18.37
N ALA A 89 8.78 30.69 -17.13
CA ALA A 89 8.21 31.39 -16.00
C ALA A 89 8.93 32.73 -15.74
N ARG A 90 10.26 32.74 -15.77
CA ARG A 90 11.07 33.96 -15.61
C ARG A 90 10.78 35.00 -16.69
N SER A 91 10.66 34.57 -17.94
CA SER A 91 10.27 35.41 -19.07
C SER A 91 8.87 35.99 -18.89
N ALA A 92 7.90 35.20 -18.40
CA ALA A 92 6.55 35.68 -18.16
C ALA A 92 6.49 36.71 -17.01
N ALA A 93 7.27 36.51 -15.95
CA ALA A 93 7.32 37.40 -14.79
C ALA A 93 8.10 38.70 -15.02
N GLN A 94 8.87 38.82 -16.11
CA GLN A 94 9.71 39.97 -16.38
C GLN A 94 8.88 41.27 -16.41
N GLY A 95 9.25 42.24 -15.56
CA GLY A 95 8.57 43.53 -15.45
C GLY A 95 7.28 43.53 -14.63
N THR A 96 6.85 42.39 -14.08
CA THR A 96 5.64 42.30 -13.23
C THR A 96 5.94 42.47 -11.73
N GLY A 97 7.19 42.20 -11.32
CA GLY A 97 7.58 42.16 -9.91
C GLY A 97 7.23 40.84 -9.21
N ALA A 98 6.60 39.89 -9.89
CA ALA A 98 6.27 38.57 -9.33
C ALA A 98 7.50 37.68 -9.14
N TYR A 99 7.45 36.85 -8.11
CA TYR A 99 8.49 35.87 -7.78
C TYR A 99 8.23 34.54 -8.51
N VAL A 100 9.29 33.88 -8.96
CA VAL A 100 9.23 32.58 -9.66
C VAL A 100 9.82 31.50 -8.77
N LEU A 101 9.00 30.51 -8.38
CA LEU A 101 9.45 29.36 -7.60
C LEU A 101 9.69 28.15 -8.51
N GLY A 102 10.87 27.55 -8.39
CA GLY A 102 11.22 26.29 -9.03
C GLY A 102 10.52 25.13 -8.34
N THR A 103 9.55 24.52 -9.02
CA THR A 103 8.69 23.48 -8.45
C THR A 103 9.28 22.08 -8.61
N VAL A 104 9.37 21.35 -7.49
CA VAL A 104 9.82 19.96 -7.38
C VAL A 104 8.72 19.13 -6.71
N GLY A 105 8.17 18.15 -7.41
CA GLY A 105 7.07 17.31 -6.93
C GLY A 105 7.50 15.94 -6.41
N GLY A 106 6.85 15.46 -5.34
CA GLY A 106 7.15 14.16 -4.73
C GLY A 106 7.05 12.96 -5.67
N ILE A 107 8.01 12.03 -5.58
CA ILE A 107 8.16 10.84 -6.42
C ILE A 107 7.37 9.65 -5.86
N ARG A 108 7.44 9.39 -4.55
CA ARG A 108 6.71 8.29 -3.92
C ARG A 108 5.23 8.65 -3.81
N SER A 109 4.39 7.68 -4.13
CA SER A 109 2.94 7.78 -3.95
C SER A 109 2.54 7.29 -2.56
N THR A 110 1.27 6.94 -2.36
CA THR A 110 0.81 6.28 -1.13
C THR A 110 1.15 4.80 -1.04
N LYS A 111 1.91 4.28 -2.01
CA LYS A 111 2.45 2.93 -1.98
C LYS A 111 3.85 2.96 -1.35
N PRO A 112 4.09 2.25 -0.24
CA PRO A 112 5.40 2.25 0.41
C PRO A 112 6.48 1.58 -0.47
N GLY A 113 7.55 2.31 -0.79
CA GLY A 113 8.81 1.72 -1.23
C GLY A 113 8.95 1.31 -2.70
N GLU A 114 8.26 1.97 -3.63
CA GLU A 114 8.50 1.75 -5.08
C GLU A 114 9.87 2.28 -5.56
N VAL A 115 10.42 3.30 -4.90
CA VAL A 115 11.70 3.93 -5.26
C VAL A 115 12.54 4.16 -4.01
N SER A 116 13.83 3.85 -4.04
CA SER A 116 14.72 4.05 -2.90
C SER A 116 15.02 5.54 -2.66
N LEU A 117 15.30 5.93 -1.41
CA LEU A 117 15.70 7.31 -1.11
C LEU A 117 16.98 7.73 -1.84
N GLY A 118 17.88 6.78 -2.12
CA GLY A 118 19.10 7.05 -2.87
C GLY A 118 18.84 7.43 -4.33
N GLU A 119 17.87 6.78 -4.97
CA GLU A 119 17.42 7.13 -6.32
C GLU A 119 16.71 8.48 -6.33
N ILE A 120 15.79 8.71 -5.39
CA ILE A 120 15.07 9.98 -5.22
C ILE A 120 16.05 11.14 -5.04
N ARG A 121 17.04 10.99 -4.15
CA ARG A 121 18.06 12.03 -3.92
C ARG A 121 18.78 12.40 -5.21
N ARG A 122 19.21 11.39 -5.99
CA ARG A 122 19.92 11.61 -7.25
C ARG A 122 19.04 12.33 -8.28
N SER A 123 17.77 11.95 -8.37
CA SER A 123 16.81 12.56 -9.27
C SER A 123 16.53 14.02 -8.90
N ASN A 124 16.18 14.25 -7.64
CA ASN A 124 15.85 15.59 -7.13
C ASN A 124 17.08 16.52 -7.16
N GLU A 125 18.29 16.00 -6.95
CA GLU A 125 19.52 16.79 -7.07
C GLU A 125 19.68 17.38 -8.47
N ARG A 126 19.53 16.56 -9.52
CA ARG A 126 19.61 17.01 -10.91
C ARG A 126 18.52 18.01 -11.25
N GLN A 127 17.30 17.78 -10.76
CA GLN A 127 16.17 18.68 -10.97
C GLN A 127 16.42 20.05 -10.31
N ILE A 128 16.82 20.05 -9.04
CA ILE A 128 17.11 21.27 -8.27
C ILE A 128 18.26 22.05 -8.93
N ASP A 129 19.35 21.38 -9.31
CA ASP A 129 20.50 22.03 -9.96
C ASP A 129 20.07 22.69 -11.29
N ALA A 130 19.22 22.03 -12.08
CA ALA A 130 18.68 22.60 -13.31
C ALA A 130 17.81 23.85 -13.07
N LEU A 131 16.94 23.83 -12.06
CA LEU A 131 16.09 24.96 -11.71
C LEU A 131 16.90 26.16 -11.19
N LEU A 132 17.84 25.91 -10.27
CA LEU A 132 18.70 26.95 -9.70
C LEU A 132 19.60 27.62 -10.75
N SER A 133 20.03 26.86 -11.76
CA SER A 133 20.88 27.39 -12.84
C SER A 133 20.21 28.47 -13.72
N GLU A 134 18.88 28.57 -13.67
CA GLU A 134 18.09 29.53 -14.44
C GLU A 134 17.58 30.71 -13.59
N GLY A 135 18.11 30.85 -12.36
CA GLY A 135 17.89 32.02 -11.52
C GLY A 135 16.45 32.17 -11.05
N VAL A 136 15.80 31.09 -10.56
CA VAL A 136 14.53 31.15 -9.81
C VAL A 136 14.69 31.95 -8.51
N ASP A 137 13.59 32.48 -7.95
CA ASP A 137 13.60 33.27 -6.69
C ASP A 137 13.49 32.40 -5.44
N GLY A 138 13.22 31.11 -5.61
CA GLY A 138 13.08 30.13 -4.55
C GLY A 138 12.70 28.76 -5.10
N LEU A 139 12.52 27.80 -4.20
CA LEU A 139 12.07 26.45 -4.53
C LEU A 139 10.73 26.16 -3.85
N LEU A 140 9.87 25.42 -4.55
CA LEU A 140 8.63 24.89 -4.02
C LEU A 140 8.67 23.36 -4.07
N LEU A 141 8.73 22.74 -2.91
CA LEU A 141 8.60 21.29 -2.74
C LEU A 141 7.12 20.98 -2.49
N GLU A 142 6.41 20.54 -3.51
CA GLU A 142 4.95 20.36 -3.43
C GLU A 142 4.49 18.91 -3.61
N THR A 143 3.31 18.61 -3.04
CA THR A 143 2.61 17.32 -3.15
C THR A 143 3.45 16.11 -2.71
N PHE A 144 4.08 16.21 -1.54
CA PHE A 144 4.76 15.06 -0.92
C PHE A 144 3.79 14.29 -0.03
N TYR A 145 3.65 13.00 -0.31
CA TYR A 145 2.86 12.08 0.52
C TYR A 145 3.71 11.31 1.53
N ASP A 146 4.99 11.08 1.22
CA ASP A 146 5.96 10.41 2.08
C ASP A 146 6.78 11.44 2.88
N PRO A 147 6.64 11.50 4.22
CA PRO A 147 7.40 12.41 5.07
C PRO A 147 8.92 12.17 5.02
N GLU A 148 9.36 10.94 4.83
CA GLU A 148 10.80 10.60 4.70
C GLU A 148 11.39 11.18 3.41
N GLU A 149 10.61 11.14 2.33
CA GLU A 149 10.99 11.72 1.05
C GLU A 149 11.12 13.25 1.12
N LEU A 150 10.12 13.92 1.71
CA LEU A 150 10.14 15.39 1.81
C LEU A 150 11.31 15.86 2.66
N ARG A 151 11.57 15.23 3.82
CA ARG A 151 12.72 15.54 4.69
C ARG A 151 14.03 15.39 3.94
N THR A 152 14.17 14.31 3.16
CA THR A 152 15.37 14.05 2.36
C THR A 152 15.57 15.10 1.28
N THR A 153 14.49 15.49 0.59
CA THR A 153 14.53 16.46 -0.50
C THR A 153 14.78 17.88 0.00
N LEU A 154 14.16 18.26 1.12
CA LEU A 154 14.40 19.55 1.77
C LEU A 154 15.85 19.69 2.24
N ALA A 155 16.37 18.68 2.95
CA ALA A 155 17.76 18.70 3.42
C ALA A 155 18.78 18.75 2.27
N LEU A 156 18.44 18.18 1.10
CA LEU A 156 19.22 18.30 -0.12
C LEU A 156 19.13 19.72 -0.70
N ALA A 157 17.93 20.26 -0.88
CA ALA A 157 17.68 21.58 -1.44
C ALA A 157 18.37 22.67 -0.61
N ARG A 158 18.26 22.61 0.72
CA ARG A 158 18.86 23.60 1.61
C ARG A 158 20.39 23.64 1.52
N LYS A 159 21.04 22.49 1.26
CA LYS A 159 22.51 22.45 1.05
C LYS A 159 22.96 23.10 -0.26
N LYS A 160 22.04 23.31 -1.22
CA LYS A 160 22.34 23.80 -2.57
C LYS A 160 22.11 25.30 -2.72
N THR A 161 21.33 25.92 -1.85
CA THR A 161 20.93 27.32 -1.99
C THR A 161 20.55 27.93 -0.64
N GLU A 162 20.57 29.25 -0.54
CA GLU A 162 20.01 30.06 0.57
C GLU A 162 18.71 30.77 0.16
N LEU A 163 18.24 30.56 -1.09
CA LEU A 163 16.97 31.11 -1.55
C LEU A 163 15.78 30.54 -0.76
N PRO A 164 14.65 31.26 -0.65
CA PRO A 164 13.46 30.77 0.02
C PRO A 164 13.03 29.36 -0.44
N ILE A 165 12.76 28.46 0.51
CA ILE A 165 12.19 27.13 0.25
C ILE A 165 10.81 27.03 0.89
N VAL A 166 9.81 26.76 0.05
CA VAL A 166 8.45 26.41 0.45
C VAL A 166 8.34 24.88 0.46
N ALA A 167 7.99 24.27 1.59
CA ALA A 167 7.85 22.83 1.75
C ALA A 167 6.41 22.45 2.14
N GLN A 168 5.74 21.68 1.28
CA GLN A 168 4.33 21.34 1.45
C GLN A 168 4.09 19.83 1.49
N VAL A 169 3.13 19.43 2.33
CA VAL A 169 2.65 18.05 2.43
C VAL A 169 1.23 17.92 1.89
N SER A 170 0.90 16.77 1.33
CA SER A 170 -0.46 16.41 0.92
C SER A 170 -1.02 15.29 1.79
N THR A 171 -2.13 15.55 2.49
CA THR A 171 -2.80 14.56 3.36
C THR A 171 -4.05 13.99 2.69
N GLN A 172 -4.46 12.76 3.09
CA GLN A 172 -5.63 12.06 2.54
C GLN A 172 -6.88 12.15 3.44
N ASP A 173 -7.25 13.34 3.93
CA ASP A 173 -8.46 13.61 4.73
C ASP A 173 -8.39 13.32 6.25
N SER A 174 -7.23 13.48 6.89
CA SER A 174 -7.08 13.17 8.32
C SER A 174 -6.38 14.23 9.17
N GLY A 175 -5.63 15.16 8.59
CA GLY A 175 -4.69 15.99 9.36
C GLY A 175 -3.46 15.22 9.86
N TYR A 176 -3.26 13.98 9.41
CA TYR A 176 -2.10 13.13 9.70
C TYR A 176 -1.38 12.73 8.40
N LEU A 177 -0.10 12.40 8.53
CA LEU A 177 0.73 11.87 7.44
C LEU A 177 0.78 10.35 7.47
N GLN A 178 1.36 9.74 6.43
CA GLN A 178 1.41 8.27 6.28
C GLN A 178 2.11 7.55 7.44
N ASP A 179 3.11 8.20 8.04
CA ASP A 179 3.84 7.68 9.20
C ASP A 179 3.09 7.89 10.54
N GLY A 180 1.89 8.49 10.49
CA GLY A 180 1.05 8.79 11.65
C GLY A 180 1.38 10.10 12.36
N SER A 181 2.40 10.83 11.91
CA SER A 181 2.74 12.14 12.46
C SER A 181 1.65 13.19 12.18
N THR A 182 1.53 14.15 13.09
CA THR A 182 0.63 15.30 12.93
C THR A 182 1.25 16.37 12.03
N LEU A 183 0.40 17.24 11.47
CA LEU A 183 0.88 18.42 10.73
C LEU A 183 1.78 19.32 11.59
N THR A 184 1.46 19.49 12.87
CA THR A 184 2.26 20.30 13.81
C THR A 184 3.69 19.77 13.92
N GLU A 185 3.86 18.46 14.10
CA GLU A 185 5.18 17.84 14.21
C GLU A 185 5.95 17.93 12.91
N MET A 186 5.28 17.63 11.79
CA MET A 186 5.93 17.68 10.50
C MET A 186 6.39 19.10 10.17
N PHE A 187 5.57 20.11 10.42
CA PHE A 187 5.93 21.51 10.14
C PHE A 187 7.10 21.97 11.02
N ALA A 188 7.14 21.57 12.29
CA ALA A 188 8.30 21.84 13.15
C ALA A 188 9.58 21.16 12.60
N ILE A 189 9.49 19.90 12.16
CA ILE A 189 10.64 19.20 11.57
C ILE A 189 11.11 19.87 10.27
N LEU A 190 10.19 20.31 9.41
CA LEU A 190 10.52 21.00 8.16
C LEU A 190 11.17 22.35 8.42
N GLU A 191 10.66 23.11 9.40
CA GLU A 191 11.26 24.36 9.88
C GLU A 191 12.69 24.13 10.38
N ASP A 192 12.91 23.14 11.24
CA ASP A 192 14.25 22.80 11.76
C ASP A 192 15.22 22.35 10.65
N LEU A 193 14.71 21.78 9.56
CA LEU A 193 15.48 21.40 8.38
C LEU A 193 15.76 22.57 7.41
N GLY A 194 15.24 23.76 7.70
CA GLY A 194 15.51 24.98 6.94
C GLY A 194 14.47 25.36 5.89
N ALA A 195 13.22 24.90 6.02
CA ALA A 195 12.13 25.45 5.23
C ALA A 195 11.75 26.85 5.74
N ASP A 196 11.64 27.81 4.82
CA ASP A 196 11.25 29.19 5.13
C ASP A 196 9.72 29.35 5.17
N VAL A 197 9.03 28.47 4.45
CA VAL A 197 7.56 28.39 4.43
C VAL A 197 7.15 26.92 4.47
N VAL A 198 6.24 26.56 5.35
CA VAL A 198 5.69 25.19 5.48
C VAL A 198 4.19 25.20 5.22
N GLY A 199 3.61 24.12 4.71
CA GLY A 199 2.18 24.15 4.45
C GLY A 199 1.54 22.92 3.83
N LEU A 200 0.34 23.15 3.31
CA LEU A 200 -0.51 22.12 2.71
C LEU A 200 -0.79 22.45 1.25
N ASN A 201 -0.81 21.44 0.40
CA ASN A 201 -1.30 21.58 -0.96
C ASN A 201 -2.02 20.32 -1.43
N CYS A 202 -2.85 20.48 -2.45
CA CYS A 202 -3.54 19.40 -3.16
C CYS A 202 -4.49 18.56 -2.27
N ARG A 203 -5.17 17.60 -2.90
CA ARG A 203 -6.17 16.65 -2.36
C ARG A 203 -7.42 17.25 -1.71
N LEU A 204 -7.24 18.24 -0.85
CA LEU A 204 -8.24 18.86 -0.01
C LEU A 204 -8.75 20.15 -0.62
N GLY A 205 -10.04 20.41 -0.50
CA GLY A 205 -10.61 21.73 -0.74
C GLY A 205 -10.36 22.70 0.42
N PRO A 206 -10.71 24.00 0.26
CA PRO A 206 -10.42 25.02 1.26
C PRO A 206 -10.99 24.70 2.65
N PHE A 207 -12.25 24.25 2.73
CA PHE A 207 -12.90 23.84 3.98
C PHE A 207 -12.06 22.86 4.82
N HIS A 208 -11.52 21.81 4.19
CA HIS A 208 -10.75 20.79 4.90
C HIS A 208 -9.37 21.32 5.31
N MET A 209 -8.70 22.09 4.45
CA MET A 209 -7.40 22.68 4.78
C MET A 209 -7.51 23.67 5.95
N THR A 210 -8.47 24.61 5.90
CA THR A 210 -8.73 25.54 7.01
C THR A 210 -8.99 24.79 8.31
N ARG A 211 -9.83 23.75 8.26
CA ARG A 211 -10.14 22.91 9.43
C ARG A 211 -8.91 22.22 10.03
N TYR A 212 -7.97 21.76 9.21
CA TYR A 212 -6.73 21.15 9.72
C TYR A 212 -5.77 22.20 10.27
N LEU A 213 -5.66 23.34 9.59
CA LEU A 213 -4.80 24.43 10.04
C LEU A 213 -5.23 25.00 11.39
N LYS A 214 -6.50 24.97 11.77
CA LYS A 214 -6.98 25.35 13.13
C LYS A 214 -6.24 24.69 14.30
N GLN A 215 -5.66 23.51 14.09
CA GLN A 215 -4.89 22.80 15.12
C GLN A 215 -3.39 23.07 15.06
N VAL A 216 -2.92 23.72 14.00
CA VAL A 216 -1.52 23.97 13.72
C VAL A 216 -1.14 25.33 14.30
N PRO A 217 -0.20 25.41 15.27
CA PRO A 217 0.33 26.67 15.76
C PRO A 217 1.10 27.41 14.66
N LEU A 218 1.25 28.72 14.82
CA LEU A 218 2.16 29.48 13.97
C LEU A 218 3.59 28.93 14.15
N PRO A 219 4.35 28.68 13.06
CA PRO A 219 5.75 28.28 13.14
C PRO A 219 6.60 29.37 13.82
N LYS A 220 7.76 29.00 14.35
CA LYS A 220 8.60 29.91 15.14
C LYS A 220 9.43 30.86 14.28
N HIS A 221 9.81 30.40 13.10
CA HIS A 221 10.78 30.99 12.18
C HIS A 221 10.25 31.01 10.73
N ALA A 222 9.47 30.00 10.35
CA ALA A 222 8.86 29.84 9.04
C ALA A 222 7.48 30.51 8.96
N TYR A 223 6.95 30.64 7.74
CA TYR A 223 5.57 31.08 7.49
C TYR A 223 4.68 29.90 7.06
N LEU A 224 3.36 30.06 7.18
CA LEU A 224 2.39 29.06 6.70
C LEU A 224 1.97 29.32 5.25
N SER A 225 1.82 28.24 4.47
CA SER A 225 1.25 28.25 3.13
C SER A 225 0.06 27.29 2.97
N ALA A 226 -0.86 27.61 2.06
CA ALA A 226 -1.98 26.73 1.71
C ALA A 226 -2.40 26.86 0.24
N TYR A 227 -2.49 25.72 -0.46
CA TYR A 227 -2.82 25.61 -1.87
C TYR A 227 -3.96 24.59 -2.08
N PRO A 228 -5.21 24.94 -1.74
CA PRO A 228 -6.35 24.02 -1.85
C PRO A 228 -6.76 23.72 -3.30
N ASN A 229 -7.39 22.55 -3.49
CA ASN A 229 -8.09 22.20 -4.73
C ASN A 229 -9.42 22.95 -4.86
N ALA A 230 -9.92 23.16 -6.08
CA ALA A 230 -11.21 23.79 -6.36
C ALA A 230 -12.43 22.87 -6.09
N GLY A 231 -12.46 22.26 -4.90
CA GLY A 231 -13.44 21.26 -4.49
C GLY A 231 -13.03 19.83 -4.85
N LEU A 232 -13.93 18.88 -4.58
CA LEU A 232 -13.77 17.49 -5.01
C LEU A 232 -14.04 17.41 -6.52
N PRO A 233 -13.21 16.68 -7.29
CA PRO A 233 -13.46 16.53 -8.72
C PRO A 233 -14.72 15.71 -8.95
N GLU A 234 -15.62 16.21 -9.79
CA GLU A 234 -16.72 15.43 -10.34
C GLU A 234 -16.27 14.76 -11.64
N TYR A 235 -16.58 13.48 -11.78
CA TYR A 235 -16.36 12.76 -13.04
C TYR A 235 -17.65 12.78 -13.86
N ASN A 236 -17.65 13.46 -15.00
CA ASN A 236 -18.78 13.50 -15.92
C ASN A 236 -18.29 13.27 -17.35
N GLU A 237 -18.88 12.29 -18.05
CA GLU A 237 -18.55 11.93 -19.45
C GLU A 237 -17.05 11.76 -19.74
N GLY A 238 -16.29 11.14 -18.83
CA GLY A 238 -14.85 10.91 -19.05
C GLY A 238 -13.94 12.09 -18.71
N ARG A 239 -14.50 13.21 -18.22
CA ARG A 239 -13.73 14.41 -17.85
C ARG A 239 -13.92 14.74 -16.37
N LEU A 240 -12.82 15.12 -15.71
CA LEU A 240 -12.87 15.69 -14.36
C LEU A 240 -13.28 17.16 -14.44
N ARG A 241 -14.34 17.55 -13.72
CA ARG A 241 -14.77 18.95 -13.56
C ARG A 241 -14.72 19.35 -12.09
N TYR A 242 -14.23 20.55 -11.83
CA TYR A 242 -14.24 21.16 -10.51
C TYR A 242 -15.34 22.22 -10.48
N ARG A 243 -16.22 22.20 -9.47
CA ARG A 243 -17.41 23.08 -9.39
C ARG A 243 -17.30 24.22 -8.38
N SER A 244 -16.18 24.38 -7.68
CA SER A 244 -16.03 25.49 -6.76
C SER A 244 -16.08 26.83 -7.51
N GLY A 245 -16.85 27.80 -7.01
CA GLY A 245 -16.90 29.15 -7.57
C GLY A 245 -15.80 30.06 -7.02
N ALA A 246 -15.39 31.06 -7.80
CA ALA A 246 -14.37 32.04 -7.42
C ALA A 246 -14.70 32.77 -6.11
N ASP A 247 -15.96 33.15 -5.88
CA ASP A 247 -16.40 33.82 -4.64
C ASP A 247 -16.20 32.99 -3.37
N TYR A 248 -16.27 31.65 -3.50
CA TYR A 248 -15.96 30.77 -2.37
C TYR A 248 -14.45 30.74 -2.10
N PHE A 249 -13.62 30.80 -3.13
CA PHE A 249 -12.16 30.90 -2.97
C PHE A 249 -11.73 32.23 -2.35
N GLY A 250 -12.34 33.35 -2.76
CA GLY A 250 -12.09 34.65 -2.13
C GLY A 250 -12.37 34.63 -0.62
N ARG A 251 -13.55 34.12 -0.22
CA ARG A 251 -13.89 33.95 1.22
C ARG A 251 -12.94 32.98 1.92
N SER A 252 -12.61 31.85 1.28
CA SER A 252 -11.71 30.87 1.86
C SER A 252 -10.28 31.39 2.04
N ALA A 253 -9.82 32.34 1.21
CA ALA A 253 -8.52 32.97 1.39
C ALA A 253 -8.46 33.81 2.68
N LEU A 254 -9.56 34.48 3.04
CA LEU A 254 -9.69 35.14 4.34
C LEU A 254 -9.68 34.13 5.49
N ASP A 255 -10.43 33.03 5.36
CA ASP A 255 -10.43 31.96 6.37
C ASP A 255 -9.01 31.38 6.57
N LEU A 256 -8.28 31.11 5.48
CA LEU A 256 -6.90 30.62 5.55
C LEU A 256 -5.95 31.65 6.18
N ARG A 257 -6.11 32.93 5.83
CA ARG A 257 -5.37 34.04 6.43
C ARG A 257 -5.61 34.10 7.94
N ASP A 258 -6.85 33.92 8.39
CA ASP A 258 -7.23 33.92 9.80
C ASP A 258 -6.59 32.73 10.56
N GLU A 259 -6.32 31.63 9.86
CA GLU A 259 -5.51 30.51 10.37
C GLU A 259 -3.99 30.74 10.29
N GLY A 260 -3.54 31.94 9.95
CA GLY A 260 -2.13 32.32 9.93
C GLY A 260 -1.40 32.03 8.62
N VAL A 261 -2.10 31.62 7.56
CA VAL A 261 -1.50 31.42 6.24
C VAL A 261 -1.09 32.77 5.65
N ARG A 262 0.15 32.85 5.15
CA ARG A 262 0.71 34.07 4.55
C ARG A 262 1.02 33.91 3.07
N LEU A 263 1.18 32.68 2.59
CA LEU A 263 1.31 32.37 1.16
C LEU A 263 0.10 31.51 0.74
N ILE A 264 -0.83 32.10 0.01
CA ILE A 264 -2.08 31.44 -0.42
C ILE A 264 -2.04 31.23 -1.92
N GLY A 265 -2.22 30.00 -2.39
CA GLY A 265 -2.29 29.69 -3.82
C GLY A 265 -3.43 28.74 -4.14
N GLY A 266 -3.43 28.20 -5.35
CA GLY A 266 -4.39 27.20 -5.79
C GLY A 266 -3.71 25.93 -6.31
N CYS A 267 -4.33 24.78 -6.09
CA CYS A 267 -3.91 23.51 -6.70
C CYS A 267 -4.97 23.04 -7.72
N CYS A 268 -5.22 21.74 -7.86
CA CYS A 268 -6.05 21.18 -8.93
C CYS A 268 -7.44 21.83 -9.01
N GLY A 269 -7.84 22.24 -10.22
CA GLY A 269 -9.14 22.87 -10.48
C GLY A 269 -9.15 24.40 -10.34
N THR A 270 -8.14 25.00 -9.74
CA THR A 270 -8.07 26.46 -9.59
C THR A 270 -7.69 27.14 -10.91
N THR A 271 -8.26 28.31 -11.16
CA THR A 271 -8.16 29.06 -12.43
C THR A 271 -7.80 30.52 -12.14
N PRO A 272 -7.46 31.34 -13.16
CA PRO A 272 -7.17 32.76 -12.94
C PRO A 272 -8.32 33.53 -12.27
N GLU A 273 -9.57 33.13 -12.52
CA GLU A 273 -10.76 33.70 -11.85
C GLU A 273 -10.73 33.47 -10.33
N HIS A 274 -10.31 32.27 -9.90
CA HIS A 274 -10.14 31.97 -8.48
C HIS A 274 -9.02 32.81 -7.86
N VAL A 275 -7.89 32.94 -8.56
CA VAL A 275 -6.75 33.75 -8.11
C VAL A 275 -7.15 35.22 -7.96
N ALA A 276 -7.83 35.81 -8.94
CA ALA A 276 -8.31 37.18 -8.87
C ALA A 276 -9.25 37.41 -7.66
N ALA A 277 -10.15 36.46 -7.39
CA ALA A 277 -11.03 36.52 -6.23
C ALA A 277 -10.26 36.43 -4.90
N MET A 278 -9.20 35.62 -4.81
CA MET A 278 -8.34 35.56 -3.63
C MET A 278 -7.56 36.87 -3.45
N VAL A 279 -6.96 37.41 -4.51
CA VAL A 279 -6.21 38.68 -4.51
C VAL A 279 -7.08 39.81 -3.99
N GLU A 280 -8.29 39.96 -4.53
CA GLU A 280 -9.20 41.04 -4.11
C GLU A 280 -9.65 40.86 -2.66
N ALA A 281 -9.92 39.62 -2.23
CA ALA A 281 -10.38 39.35 -0.87
C ALA A 281 -9.30 39.66 0.20
N VAL A 282 -8.04 39.30 -0.05
CA VAL A 282 -6.96 39.49 0.95
C VAL A 282 -6.29 40.86 0.87
N LYS A 283 -6.68 41.71 -0.09
CA LYS A 283 -6.10 43.04 -0.29
C LYS A 283 -6.23 43.91 0.95
N GLY A 284 -5.09 44.39 1.46
CA GLY A 284 -5.04 45.22 2.67
C GLY A 284 -5.25 44.45 3.98
N SER A 285 -5.37 43.13 3.94
CA SER A 285 -5.41 42.31 5.16
C SER A 285 -4.02 42.20 5.81
N ALA A 286 -3.95 42.38 7.12
CA ALA A 286 -2.72 42.18 7.89
C ALA A 286 -2.47 40.69 8.16
N PRO A 287 -1.24 40.21 8.30
CA PRO A 287 -0.99 38.84 8.75
C PRO A 287 -1.46 38.62 10.18
N ILE A 288 -1.84 37.39 10.50
CA ILE A 288 -2.09 36.98 11.89
C ILE A 288 -0.75 36.79 12.61
N THR A 289 -0.65 37.33 13.82
CA THR A 289 0.51 37.20 14.72
C THR A 289 0.22 36.32 15.93
N ASP A 290 -1.06 36.17 16.29
CA ASP A 290 -1.52 35.43 17.46
C ASP A 290 -2.70 34.55 17.05
N LYS A 291 -2.58 33.25 17.28
CA LYS A 291 -3.54 32.25 16.82
C LYS A 291 -4.11 31.43 17.98
N VAL A 292 -5.43 31.31 18.03
CA VAL A 292 -6.12 30.43 18.97
C VAL A 292 -6.28 29.05 18.34
N LEU A 293 -5.88 28.00 19.06
CA LEU A 293 -5.99 26.63 18.57
C LEU A 293 -7.34 26.01 18.95
N GLU A 294 -8.00 25.38 17.97
CA GLU A 294 -9.21 24.59 18.19
C GLU A 294 -8.91 23.09 18.17
N ALA A 295 -9.48 22.33 19.10
CA ALA A 295 -9.42 20.87 19.08
C ALA A 295 -10.52 20.29 18.16
N LEU A 296 -10.21 19.28 17.35
CA LEU A 296 -11.22 18.61 16.54
C LEU A 296 -12.07 17.63 17.38
N PRO A 297 -13.39 17.57 17.18
CA PRO A 297 -14.22 16.49 17.73
C PRO A 297 -13.71 15.14 17.22
N GLY A 298 -13.38 14.22 18.13
CA GLY A 298 -12.94 12.86 17.81
C GLY A 298 -11.43 12.63 17.68
N SER A 299 -10.57 13.60 18.04
CA SER A 299 -9.15 13.29 18.24
C SER A 299 -8.99 12.45 19.50
N LEU A 300 -8.70 11.16 19.34
CA LEU A 300 -8.34 10.25 20.43
C LEU A 300 -7.15 10.84 21.23
N SER A 301 -7.16 10.57 22.54
CA SER A 301 -6.31 11.15 23.59
C SER A 301 -4.88 11.51 23.19
N ARG A 302 -4.48 12.76 23.48
CA ARG A 302 -3.12 13.28 23.36
C ARG A 302 -2.24 12.73 24.51
N THR A 303 -1.32 11.85 24.17
CA THR A 303 -0.05 11.71 24.92
C THR A 303 1.08 11.47 23.92
N GLU A 304 2.03 12.41 23.84
CA GLU A 304 3.33 12.26 23.14
C GLU A 304 3.31 11.93 21.63
N GLY A 305 2.53 12.64 20.82
CA GLY A 305 2.88 12.84 19.40
C GLY A 305 2.83 11.61 18.47
N ARG A 306 2.40 10.45 18.97
CA ARG A 306 2.10 9.27 18.18
C ARG A 306 0.75 8.74 18.63
N ILE A 307 -0.09 8.33 17.67
CA ILE A 307 -1.26 7.53 18.00
C ILE A 307 -0.74 6.18 18.49
N GLU A 308 -0.44 6.09 19.78
CA GLU A 308 -0.42 4.80 20.47
C GLU A 308 -1.87 4.46 20.77
N VAL A 309 -2.41 3.46 20.07
CA VAL A 309 -3.63 2.79 20.52
C VAL A 309 -3.26 2.05 21.81
N ARG A 310 -3.30 2.76 22.94
CA ARG A 310 -3.26 2.17 24.28
C ARG A 310 -4.70 1.92 24.66
N GLU A 311 -5.18 0.74 24.35
CA GLU A 311 -6.45 0.30 24.88
C GLU A 311 -6.17 -0.76 25.93
N THR A 312 -6.68 -0.51 27.13
CA THR A 312 -6.81 -1.54 28.14
C THR A 312 -7.89 -2.53 27.71
N ALA A 313 -7.80 -3.80 28.16
CA ALA A 313 -8.81 -4.81 27.85
C ALA A 313 -10.24 -4.39 28.29
N GLU A 314 -10.32 -3.52 29.30
CA GLU A 314 -11.56 -2.97 29.86
C GLU A 314 -12.21 -1.92 28.93
N GLU A 315 -11.42 -1.06 28.27
CA GLU A 315 -11.91 -0.07 27.29
C GLU A 315 -12.46 -0.75 26.02
N LEU A 316 -11.78 -1.80 25.54
CA LEU A 316 -12.22 -2.61 24.41
C LEU A 316 -13.54 -3.34 24.70
N ALA A 317 -13.64 -3.96 25.88
CA ALA A 317 -14.86 -4.62 26.32
C ALA A 317 -16.05 -3.64 26.46
N GLY A 318 -15.80 -2.42 26.94
CA GLY A 318 -16.81 -1.35 27.02
C GLY A 318 -17.30 -0.85 25.66
N ALA A 319 -16.48 -0.93 24.61
CA ALA A 319 -16.83 -0.56 23.24
C ALA A 319 -17.49 -1.69 22.42
N GLY A 320 -17.71 -2.87 23.03
CA GLY A 320 -18.21 -4.05 22.31
C GLY A 320 -17.20 -4.63 21.31
N VAL A 321 -15.93 -4.23 21.39
CA VAL A 321 -14.86 -4.76 20.57
C VAL A 321 -14.19 -5.89 21.35
N VAL A 322 -14.18 -7.09 20.77
CA VAL A 322 -13.47 -8.23 21.38
C VAL A 322 -11.97 -7.95 21.25
N PRO A 323 -11.23 -7.73 22.36
CA PRO A 323 -9.78 -7.60 22.28
C PRO A 323 -9.20 -8.87 21.66
N PRO A 324 -8.04 -8.80 20.99
CA PRO A 324 -7.27 -9.99 20.72
C PRO A 324 -6.80 -10.66 22.01
N THR A 325 -7.61 -11.56 22.54
CA THR A 325 -7.23 -12.38 23.66
C THR A 325 -6.73 -13.72 23.15
N GLY A 326 -5.46 -14.03 23.42
CA GLY A 326 -4.84 -15.32 23.12
C GLY A 326 -3.61 -15.23 22.21
N LYS A 327 -2.85 -16.32 22.14
CA LYS A 327 -1.68 -16.45 21.26
C LYS A 327 -2.11 -16.37 19.79
N LEU A 328 -1.29 -15.70 18.98
CA LEU A 328 -1.48 -15.63 17.54
C LEU A 328 -1.31 -17.03 16.90
N PHE A 329 -1.84 -17.21 15.70
CA PHE A 329 -1.81 -18.53 15.06
C PHE A 329 -0.40 -19.08 14.88
N HIS A 330 0.53 -18.27 14.38
CA HIS A 330 1.93 -18.67 14.22
C HIS A 330 2.61 -19.01 15.55
N GLU A 331 2.22 -18.36 16.66
CA GLU A 331 2.74 -18.69 17.99
C GLU A 331 2.17 -20.02 18.51
N LEU A 332 0.89 -20.29 18.22
CA LEU A 332 0.22 -21.53 18.60
C LEU A 332 0.82 -22.73 17.85
N THR A 333 1.07 -22.59 16.55
CA THR A 333 1.60 -23.67 15.72
C THR A 333 3.09 -23.89 15.94
N ALA A 334 3.87 -22.83 16.22
CA ALA A 334 5.28 -22.94 16.58
C ALA A 334 5.51 -23.62 17.94
N ALA A 335 4.51 -23.60 18.84
CA ALA A 335 4.57 -24.25 20.14
C ALA A 335 4.26 -25.76 20.09
N LYS A 336 3.88 -26.31 18.93
CA LYS A 336 3.55 -27.73 18.75
C LYS A 336 4.71 -28.47 18.09
N ASP A 337 4.82 -29.76 18.37
CA ASP A 337 5.75 -30.66 17.67
C ASP A 337 5.42 -30.75 16.17
N HIS A 338 4.12 -30.81 15.86
CA HIS A 338 3.58 -30.78 14.50
C HIS A 338 2.27 -30.00 14.44
N SER A 339 1.97 -29.45 13.27
CA SER A 339 0.70 -28.78 12.96
C SER A 339 0.21 -29.15 11.56
N VAL A 340 -1.10 -29.29 11.40
CA VAL A 340 -1.76 -29.68 10.15
C VAL A 340 -2.77 -28.63 9.71
N ILE A 341 -2.52 -28.03 8.55
CA ILE A 341 -3.46 -27.15 7.85
C ILE A 341 -4.03 -27.93 6.68
N VAL A 342 -5.35 -27.84 6.46
CA VAL A 342 -5.97 -28.46 5.28
C VAL A 342 -6.67 -27.40 4.44
N GLU A 343 -6.37 -27.36 3.14
CA GLU A 343 -7.14 -26.58 2.17
C GLU A 343 -8.41 -27.31 1.81
N LEU A 344 -9.53 -26.60 1.94
CA LEU A 344 -10.79 -27.00 1.35
C LEU A 344 -11.34 -25.79 0.60
N ASP A 345 -11.26 -25.85 -0.73
CA ASP A 345 -11.60 -24.70 -1.55
C ASP A 345 -13.10 -24.39 -1.53
N PRO A 346 -13.48 -23.09 -1.48
CA PRO A 346 -14.88 -22.69 -1.59
C PRO A 346 -15.54 -23.27 -2.85
N PRO A 347 -16.82 -23.71 -2.76
CA PRO A 347 -17.56 -24.22 -3.91
C PRO A 347 -17.70 -23.19 -5.04
N ARG A 348 -17.72 -23.67 -6.28
CA ARG A 348 -18.05 -22.87 -7.48
C ARG A 348 -19.55 -22.67 -7.70
N THR A 349 -20.38 -23.30 -6.87
CA THR A 349 -21.84 -23.26 -6.96
C THR A 349 -22.43 -22.99 -5.58
N LEU A 350 -23.72 -22.62 -5.52
CA LEU A 350 -24.41 -22.39 -4.23
C LEU A 350 -24.69 -23.67 -3.42
N ARG A 351 -24.38 -24.86 -3.95
CA ARG A 351 -24.47 -26.13 -3.21
C ARG A 351 -23.28 -26.26 -2.28
N THR A 352 -23.52 -26.11 -0.98
CA THR A 352 -22.48 -26.02 0.06
C THR A 352 -22.46 -27.24 1.00
N GLU A 353 -23.39 -28.19 0.84
CA GLU A 353 -23.57 -29.32 1.74
C GLU A 353 -22.32 -30.20 1.78
N GLY A 354 -21.74 -30.50 0.61
CA GLY A 354 -20.50 -31.29 0.51
C GLY A 354 -19.31 -30.60 1.16
N PHE A 355 -19.21 -29.28 1.01
CA PHE A 355 -18.15 -28.49 1.65
C PHE A 355 -18.25 -28.58 3.16
N PHE A 356 -19.43 -28.35 3.73
CA PHE A 356 -19.62 -28.39 5.18
C PHE A 356 -19.49 -29.79 5.79
N LYS A 357 -19.86 -30.85 5.04
CA LYS A 357 -19.52 -32.24 5.43
C LYS A 357 -18.00 -32.42 5.52
N GLY A 358 -17.26 -31.88 4.56
CA GLY A 358 -15.81 -31.88 4.59
C GLY A 358 -15.23 -31.12 5.78
N VAL A 359 -15.76 -29.93 6.10
CA VAL A 359 -15.35 -29.16 7.29
C VAL A 359 -15.48 -30.00 8.56
N GLN A 360 -16.61 -30.68 8.74
CA GLN A 360 -16.86 -31.53 9.91
C GLN A 360 -15.89 -32.73 9.94
N ALA A 361 -15.71 -33.42 8.81
CA ALA A 361 -14.80 -34.57 8.73
C ALA A 361 -13.34 -34.19 9.03
N LEU A 362 -12.90 -33.03 8.55
CA LEU A 362 -11.56 -32.52 8.80
C LEU A 362 -11.37 -32.07 10.26
N LYS A 363 -12.40 -31.46 10.86
CA LYS A 363 -12.41 -31.16 12.30
C LYS A 363 -12.21 -32.43 13.13
N GLU A 364 -12.98 -33.48 12.83
CA GLU A 364 -12.88 -34.77 13.51
C GLU A 364 -11.52 -35.45 13.28
N ALA A 365 -10.88 -35.21 12.13
CA ALA A 365 -9.54 -35.70 11.86
C ALA A 365 -8.44 -34.99 12.66
N GLY A 366 -8.71 -33.81 13.25
CA GLY A 366 -7.78 -33.11 14.14
C GLY A 366 -7.01 -31.94 13.52
N ILE A 367 -7.52 -31.29 12.47
CA ILE A 367 -6.84 -30.15 11.84
C ILE A 367 -6.66 -28.95 12.79
N ASP A 368 -5.56 -28.21 12.62
CA ASP A 368 -5.29 -26.97 13.36
C ASP A 368 -5.98 -25.75 12.75
N ALA A 369 -6.09 -25.73 11.43
CA ALA A 369 -6.80 -24.72 10.67
C ALA A 369 -7.30 -25.27 9.34
N LEU A 370 -8.43 -24.73 8.89
CA LEU A 370 -8.98 -24.94 7.56
C LEU A 370 -8.63 -23.73 6.69
N THR A 371 -7.88 -23.93 5.61
CA THR A 371 -7.59 -22.86 4.66
C THR A 371 -8.51 -22.86 3.44
N MET A 372 -8.81 -21.68 2.92
CA MET A 372 -9.71 -21.49 1.77
C MET A 372 -9.12 -20.48 0.78
N ALA A 373 -8.94 -20.88 -0.48
CA ALA A 373 -8.41 -19.99 -1.50
C ALA A 373 -9.39 -18.88 -1.90
N ASP A 374 -8.83 -17.74 -2.31
CA ASP A 374 -9.54 -16.58 -2.84
C ASP A 374 -9.51 -16.64 -4.36
N ASN A 375 -10.57 -17.20 -4.95
CA ASN A 375 -10.72 -17.39 -6.40
C ASN A 375 -9.47 -18.03 -7.04
N SER A 376 -9.10 -19.24 -6.58
CA SER A 376 -7.97 -20.00 -7.11
C SER A 376 -8.02 -20.13 -8.64
N LEU A 377 -6.86 -19.96 -9.30
CA LEU A 377 -6.74 -19.90 -10.77
C LEU A 377 -7.56 -18.79 -11.45
N ALA A 378 -7.90 -17.74 -10.70
CA ALA A 378 -8.78 -16.66 -11.16
C ALA A 378 -10.18 -17.13 -11.59
N SER A 379 -10.64 -18.26 -11.06
CA SER A 379 -12.00 -18.76 -11.28
C SER A 379 -12.95 -18.35 -10.14
N PRO A 380 -14.19 -17.89 -10.46
CA PRO A 380 -15.16 -17.49 -9.44
C PRO A 380 -15.55 -18.63 -8.50
N ARG A 381 -15.60 -18.31 -7.20
CA ARG A 381 -16.11 -19.20 -6.15
C ARG A 381 -16.99 -18.41 -5.19
N ILE A 382 -17.68 -19.10 -4.28
CA ILE A 382 -18.27 -18.42 -3.12
C ILE A 382 -17.15 -17.70 -2.36
N ALA A 383 -17.40 -16.44 -2.00
CA ALA A 383 -16.49 -15.61 -1.21
C ALA A 383 -15.97 -16.37 0.03
N ASN A 384 -14.64 -16.49 0.16
CA ASN A 384 -14.03 -17.32 1.19
C ASN A 384 -14.24 -16.73 2.59
N GLU A 385 -14.32 -15.40 2.73
CA GLU A 385 -14.59 -14.70 3.99
C GLU A 385 -15.96 -15.06 4.56
N SER A 386 -16.96 -15.21 3.69
CA SER A 386 -18.33 -15.56 4.08
C SER A 386 -18.41 -16.99 4.61
N LEU A 387 -17.73 -17.93 3.95
CA LEU A 387 -17.67 -19.32 4.44
C LEU A 387 -16.81 -19.43 5.70
N ALA A 388 -15.73 -18.66 5.81
CA ALA A 388 -14.88 -18.61 6.99
C ALA A 388 -15.65 -18.21 8.25
N ALA A 389 -16.52 -17.20 8.16
CA ALA A 389 -17.40 -16.82 9.27
C ALA A 389 -18.29 -17.99 9.71
N VAL A 390 -18.93 -18.68 8.75
CA VAL A 390 -19.79 -19.84 9.04
C VAL A 390 -19.00 -21.02 9.63
N VAL A 391 -17.81 -21.31 9.09
CA VAL A 391 -16.90 -22.35 9.57
C VAL A 391 -16.51 -22.10 11.03
N LYS A 392 -16.16 -20.85 11.34
CA LYS A 392 -15.81 -20.43 12.70
C LYS A 392 -16.99 -20.57 13.65
N GLU A 393 -18.13 -19.97 13.32
CA GLU A 393 -19.29 -19.89 14.22
C GLU A 393 -19.98 -21.24 14.42
N LYS A 394 -20.22 -21.99 13.35
CA LYS A 394 -21.00 -23.23 13.42
C LYS A 394 -20.17 -24.46 13.74
N TYR A 395 -18.93 -24.50 13.29
CA TYR A 395 -18.07 -25.69 13.43
C TYR A 395 -16.97 -25.49 14.46
N GLY A 396 -16.67 -24.26 14.90
CA GLY A 396 -15.58 -23.99 15.83
C GLY A 396 -14.21 -24.34 15.26
N VAL A 397 -14.10 -24.41 13.93
CA VAL A 397 -12.85 -24.66 13.21
C VAL A 397 -12.20 -23.31 12.92
N LYS A 398 -10.89 -23.21 13.09
CA LYS A 398 -10.14 -21.98 12.81
C LYS A 398 -10.01 -21.77 11.31
N PRO A 399 -10.62 -20.72 10.72
CA PRO A 399 -10.43 -20.43 9.31
C PRO A 399 -9.11 -19.70 9.07
N LEU A 400 -8.43 -20.05 7.99
CA LEU A 400 -7.30 -19.33 7.42
C LEU A 400 -7.71 -18.91 6.01
N VAL A 401 -7.81 -17.60 5.74
CA VAL A 401 -8.29 -17.12 4.43
C VAL A 401 -7.15 -16.70 3.53
N HIS A 402 -7.21 -17.07 2.26
CA HIS A 402 -6.34 -16.46 1.27
C HIS A 402 -6.89 -15.08 0.93
N VAL A 403 -6.01 -14.11 0.68
CA VAL A 403 -6.41 -12.77 0.22
C VAL A 403 -5.56 -12.43 -1.00
N ALA A 404 -6.21 -12.34 -2.16
CA ALA A 404 -5.57 -12.05 -3.43
C ALA A 404 -5.64 -10.55 -3.77
N CYS A 405 -4.48 -9.94 -4.05
CA CYS A 405 -4.42 -8.54 -4.47
C CYS A 405 -4.93 -8.28 -5.90
N ARG A 406 -5.20 -9.33 -6.67
CA ARG A 406 -5.70 -9.27 -8.04
C ARG A 406 -7.09 -8.64 -8.14
N ASP A 407 -7.99 -9.01 -7.24
CA ASP A 407 -9.44 -8.83 -7.43
C ASP A 407 -9.94 -7.49 -6.89
N ARG A 408 -9.17 -6.84 -5.99
CA ARG A 408 -9.62 -5.67 -5.23
C ARG A 408 -8.58 -4.54 -5.32
N ASN A 409 -9.07 -3.31 -5.48
CA ASN A 409 -8.25 -2.10 -5.38
C ASN A 409 -7.86 -1.82 -3.93
N MET A 410 -7.03 -0.80 -3.71
CA MET A 410 -6.53 -0.45 -2.37
C MET A 410 -7.66 -0.16 -1.36
N ILE A 411 -8.80 0.37 -1.82
CA ILE A 411 -9.97 0.63 -0.98
C ILE A 411 -10.65 -0.69 -0.61
N GLY A 412 -10.91 -1.55 -1.61
CA GLY A 412 -11.55 -2.84 -1.44
C GLY A 412 -10.74 -3.79 -0.54
N LEU A 413 -9.41 -3.79 -0.65
CA LEU A 413 -8.53 -4.57 0.22
C LEU A 413 -8.60 -4.11 1.67
N GLN A 414 -8.56 -2.79 1.92
CA GLN A 414 -8.71 -2.25 3.28
C GLN A 414 -10.05 -2.63 3.89
N SER A 415 -11.16 -2.44 3.16
CA SER A 415 -12.49 -2.83 3.63
C SER A 415 -12.60 -4.33 3.89
N HIS A 416 -12.00 -5.16 3.03
CA HIS A 416 -11.98 -6.61 3.20
C HIS A 416 -11.20 -7.02 4.47
N LEU A 417 -10.03 -6.44 4.72
CA LEU A 417 -9.30 -6.66 5.98
C LEU A 417 -10.11 -6.20 7.20
N MET A 418 -10.74 -5.03 7.15
CA MET A 418 -11.62 -4.57 8.24
C MET A 418 -12.76 -5.57 8.51
N GLY A 419 -13.36 -6.14 7.46
CA GLY A 419 -14.39 -7.17 7.57
C GLY A 419 -13.90 -8.48 8.20
N LEU A 420 -12.69 -8.94 7.82
CA LEU A 420 -12.06 -10.10 8.42
C LEU A 420 -11.78 -9.89 9.92
N ALA A 421 -11.18 -8.75 10.27
CA ALA A 421 -10.91 -8.39 11.67
C ALA A 421 -12.20 -8.28 12.49
N ALA A 422 -13.25 -7.64 11.96
CA ALA A 422 -14.56 -7.52 12.60
C ALA A 422 -15.23 -8.90 12.83
N SER A 423 -15.00 -9.85 11.92
CA SER A 423 -15.46 -11.24 12.07
C SER A 423 -14.55 -12.09 12.97
N GLY A 424 -13.48 -11.49 13.49
CA GLY A 424 -12.40 -12.15 14.24
C GLY A 424 -11.69 -13.25 13.45
N ILE A 425 -11.61 -13.12 12.13
CA ILE A 425 -10.83 -13.97 11.25
C ILE A 425 -9.47 -13.30 11.10
N ASN A 426 -8.50 -13.83 11.84
CA ASN A 426 -7.21 -13.18 12.04
C ASN A 426 -6.06 -13.94 11.35
N GLN A 427 -6.33 -15.08 10.73
CA GLN A 427 -5.32 -15.90 10.06
C GLN A 427 -5.53 -15.80 8.57
N MET A 428 -4.47 -15.44 7.84
CA MET A 428 -4.57 -15.26 6.41
C MET A 428 -3.28 -15.57 5.69
N ILE A 429 -3.37 -15.85 4.38
CA ILE A 429 -2.21 -15.87 3.49
C ILE A 429 -2.31 -14.71 2.49
N ALA A 430 -1.27 -13.88 2.46
CA ALA A 430 -1.18 -12.77 1.52
C ALA A 430 -0.60 -13.28 0.19
N ILE A 431 -1.40 -13.19 -0.88
CA ILE A 431 -1.00 -13.63 -2.22
C ILE A 431 -1.22 -12.52 -3.24
N THR A 432 -0.31 -12.42 -4.21
CA THR A 432 -0.51 -11.48 -5.33
C THR A 432 -1.72 -11.91 -6.17
N GLY A 433 -1.87 -13.22 -6.41
CA GLY A 433 -2.96 -13.81 -7.20
C GLY A 433 -2.62 -13.96 -8.68
N ASP A 434 -3.10 -15.05 -9.29
CA ASP A 434 -2.86 -15.38 -10.71
C ASP A 434 -3.60 -14.41 -11.63
N PRO A 435 -2.99 -13.85 -12.70
CA PRO A 435 -3.64 -12.88 -13.58
C PRO A 435 -5.03 -13.29 -14.03
N SER A 436 -5.97 -12.35 -14.13
CA SER A 436 -7.38 -12.64 -14.47
C SER A 436 -7.54 -13.36 -15.81
N LYS A 437 -6.56 -13.20 -16.72
CA LYS A 437 -6.46 -13.91 -18.00
C LYS A 437 -6.25 -15.42 -17.90
N VAL A 438 -5.78 -15.91 -16.74
CA VAL A 438 -5.63 -17.35 -16.45
C VAL A 438 -6.99 -18.00 -16.17
N GLY A 439 -7.95 -17.21 -15.67
CA GLY A 439 -9.28 -17.68 -15.32
C GLY A 439 -10.23 -17.81 -16.51
N ASP A 440 -11.46 -18.23 -16.20
CA ASP A 440 -12.53 -18.54 -17.15
C ASP A 440 -13.53 -17.40 -17.36
N VAL A 441 -13.16 -16.16 -16.99
CA VAL A 441 -14.03 -14.97 -17.08
C VAL A 441 -13.49 -13.98 -18.11
N PRO A 442 -13.97 -14.04 -19.37
CA PRO A 442 -13.57 -13.08 -20.40
C PRO A 442 -13.87 -11.63 -20.01
N GLY A 443 -12.89 -10.75 -20.17
CA GLY A 443 -13.04 -9.31 -19.91
C GLY A 443 -12.76 -8.88 -18.45
N ALA A 444 -12.48 -9.81 -17.53
CA ALA A 444 -12.07 -9.45 -16.18
C ALA A 444 -10.72 -8.73 -16.17
N THR A 445 -10.63 -7.60 -15.49
CA THR A 445 -9.37 -6.86 -15.28
C THR A 445 -8.63 -7.40 -14.06
N SER A 446 -7.31 -7.20 -14.03
CA SER A 446 -6.51 -7.43 -12.83
C SER A 446 -6.14 -6.08 -12.22
N VAL A 447 -6.45 -5.89 -10.95
CA VAL A 447 -6.32 -4.59 -10.28
C VAL A 447 -4.88 -4.33 -9.87
N TYR A 448 -4.30 -5.22 -9.06
CA TYR A 448 -2.89 -5.17 -8.63
C TYR A 448 -2.43 -3.81 -8.10
N ASP A 449 -3.31 -3.08 -7.40
CA ASP A 449 -2.93 -1.89 -6.65
C ASP A 449 -1.86 -2.23 -5.60
N TYR A 450 -1.93 -3.44 -5.05
CA TYR A 450 -0.94 -4.02 -4.16
C TYR A 450 -0.44 -5.36 -4.70
N ASN A 451 0.75 -5.76 -4.24
CA ASN A 451 1.23 -7.13 -4.34
C ASN A 451 1.27 -7.79 -2.94
N SER A 452 1.68 -9.05 -2.85
CA SER A 452 1.76 -9.76 -1.56
C SER A 452 2.64 -9.10 -0.51
N PHE A 453 3.72 -8.40 -0.87
CA PHE A 453 4.55 -7.66 0.09
C PHE A 453 3.80 -6.47 0.68
N ASP A 454 3.09 -5.72 -0.17
CA ASP A 454 2.33 -4.55 0.27
C ASP A 454 1.17 -4.96 1.17
N LEU A 455 0.51 -6.07 0.84
CA LEU A 455 -0.56 -6.63 1.67
C LEU A 455 -0.06 -7.09 3.04
N ILE A 456 1.13 -7.72 3.11
CA ILE A 456 1.74 -8.08 4.40
C ILE A 456 1.97 -6.82 5.25
N LYS A 457 2.59 -5.78 4.68
CA LYS A 457 2.84 -4.51 5.37
C LYS A 457 1.53 -3.86 5.84
N LEU A 458 0.50 -3.86 4.99
CA LEU A 458 -0.82 -3.33 5.31
C LEU A 458 -1.43 -4.04 6.52
N CYS A 459 -1.40 -5.37 6.54
CA CYS A 459 -1.88 -6.14 7.68
C CYS A 459 -1.11 -5.82 8.97
N LYS A 460 0.21 -5.62 8.88
CA LYS A 460 1.01 -5.21 10.04
C LYS A 460 0.69 -3.79 10.51
N GLN A 461 0.47 -2.86 9.59
CA GLN A 461 -0.01 -1.51 9.93
C GLN A 461 -1.39 -1.53 10.60
N PHE A 462 -2.28 -2.42 10.17
CA PHE A 462 -3.58 -2.64 10.83
C PHE A 462 -3.40 -3.21 12.25
N ASN A 463 -2.41 -4.07 12.47
CA ASN A 463 -2.08 -4.56 13.81
C ASN A 463 -1.52 -3.47 14.73
N GLU A 464 -1.00 -2.39 14.15
CA GLU A 464 -0.62 -1.18 14.89
C GLU A 464 -1.80 -0.21 15.07
N GLY A 465 -2.99 -0.55 14.58
CA GLY A 465 -4.22 0.22 14.72
C GLY A 465 -4.33 1.40 13.77
N ARG A 466 -3.66 1.37 12.61
CA ARG A 466 -3.65 2.49 11.65
C ARG A 466 -4.04 2.08 10.23
N LEU A 467 -4.73 2.98 9.54
CA LEU A 467 -4.94 2.96 8.09
C LEU A 467 -3.69 3.48 7.35
N PRO A 468 -3.52 3.19 6.05
CA PRO A 468 -2.45 3.76 5.21
C PRO A 468 -2.41 5.29 5.21
N SER A 469 -3.54 5.94 5.45
CA SER A 469 -3.65 7.40 5.60
C SER A 469 -3.12 7.94 6.94
N GLY A 470 -2.59 7.09 7.82
CA GLY A 470 -2.18 7.42 9.18
C GLY A 470 -3.33 7.50 10.19
N ARG A 471 -4.58 7.48 9.73
CA ARG A 471 -5.77 7.51 10.60
C ARG A 471 -5.83 6.30 11.51
N SER A 472 -6.30 6.53 12.74
CA SER A 472 -6.65 5.45 13.66
C SER A 472 -7.76 4.55 13.07
N LEU A 473 -7.63 3.24 13.27
CA LEU A 473 -8.68 2.24 13.06
C LEU A 473 -9.69 2.19 14.21
N GLY A 474 -9.51 3.02 15.25
CA GLY A 474 -10.18 2.89 16.54
C GLY A 474 -9.47 1.85 17.39
N VAL A 475 -9.41 0.62 16.90
CA VAL A 475 -8.85 -0.55 17.59
C VAL A 475 -7.77 -1.25 16.75
N ARG A 476 -6.87 -1.99 17.40
CA ARG A 476 -5.83 -2.77 16.70
C ARG A 476 -6.41 -4.06 16.10
N ALA A 477 -6.02 -4.38 14.86
CA ALA A 477 -6.21 -5.72 14.31
C ALA A 477 -5.15 -6.69 14.85
N ASN A 478 -5.31 -8.00 14.57
CA ASN A 478 -4.40 -9.04 15.10
C ASN A 478 -4.09 -10.12 14.08
N PHE A 479 -3.83 -9.70 12.85
CA PHE A 479 -3.53 -10.58 11.76
C PHE A 479 -2.22 -11.35 12.00
N SER A 480 -2.34 -12.67 11.95
CA SER A 480 -1.24 -13.60 11.70
C SER A 480 -1.16 -13.84 10.20
N VAL A 481 -0.10 -13.32 9.57
CA VAL A 481 0.00 -13.18 8.11
C VAL A 481 0.98 -14.20 7.56
N GLY A 482 0.45 -15.21 6.89
CA GLY A 482 1.22 -16.16 6.09
C GLY A 482 1.55 -15.61 4.71
N ALA A 483 2.54 -16.21 4.06
CA ALA A 483 2.82 -15.93 2.65
C ALA A 483 3.11 -17.20 1.84
N ALA A 484 2.72 -17.20 0.57
CA ALA A 484 2.99 -18.31 -0.33
C ALA A 484 4.50 -18.42 -0.64
N PHE A 485 4.99 -19.65 -0.72
CA PHE A 485 6.35 -19.98 -1.11
C PHE A 485 6.34 -21.07 -2.19
N ASP A 486 7.11 -20.87 -3.26
CA ASP A 486 7.22 -21.86 -4.34
C ASP A 486 8.53 -22.65 -4.15
N PRO A 487 8.46 -23.93 -3.74
CA PRO A 487 9.64 -24.76 -3.54
C PRO A 487 10.20 -25.34 -4.86
N ASN A 488 9.46 -25.21 -5.97
CA ASN A 488 9.76 -25.86 -7.25
C ASN A 488 10.52 -24.94 -8.23
N VAL A 489 10.98 -23.78 -7.75
CA VAL A 489 11.78 -22.85 -8.54
C VAL A 489 13.15 -23.44 -8.90
N ARG A 490 13.65 -23.11 -10.09
CA ARG A 490 14.96 -23.59 -10.58
C ARG A 490 16.13 -23.15 -9.68
N HIS A 491 16.02 -21.96 -9.09
CA HIS A 491 17.03 -21.34 -8.24
C HIS A 491 16.44 -21.14 -6.84
N LEU A 492 16.54 -22.18 -6.00
CA LEU A 492 15.98 -22.19 -4.65
C LEU A 492 16.55 -21.06 -3.78
N ASP A 493 17.83 -20.73 -3.96
CA ASP A 493 18.51 -19.59 -3.32
C ASP A 493 17.77 -18.26 -3.55
N LYS A 494 17.32 -17.99 -4.78
CA LYS A 494 16.51 -16.80 -5.10
C LYS A 494 15.12 -16.86 -4.48
N GLY A 495 14.55 -18.06 -4.38
CA GLY A 495 13.30 -18.32 -3.67
C GLY A 495 13.42 -17.95 -2.18
N VAL A 496 14.51 -18.39 -1.53
CA VAL A 496 14.81 -18.10 -0.12
C VAL A 496 15.06 -16.60 0.10
N GLN A 497 15.82 -15.93 -0.77
CA GLN A 497 15.98 -14.47 -0.69
C GLN A 497 14.64 -13.73 -0.77
N ARG A 498 13.71 -14.22 -1.59
CA ARG A 498 12.35 -13.64 -1.68
C ARG A 498 11.56 -13.88 -0.40
N LEU A 499 11.72 -15.04 0.23
CA LEU A 499 11.14 -15.38 1.53
C LEU A 499 11.69 -14.44 2.61
N GLU A 500 13.00 -14.20 2.67
CA GLU A 500 13.64 -13.25 3.60
C GLU A 500 13.10 -11.82 3.45
N LYS A 501 12.87 -11.37 2.21
CA LYS A 501 12.21 -10.08 1.96
C LYS A 501 10.77 -10.05 2.47
N LYS A 502 10.04 -11.17 2.43
CA LYS A 502 8.69 -11.26 3.00
C LYS A 502 8.73 -11.24 4.52
N ILE A 503 9.73 -11.85 5.15
CA ILE A 503 9.97 -11.74 6.60
C ILE A 503 10.21 -10.28 6.97
N ALA A 504 11.08 -9.57 6.23
CA ALA A 504 11.34 -8.16 6.46
C ALA A 504 10.08 -7.27 6.27
N ALA A 505 9.14 -7.69 5.42
CA ALA A 505 7.84 -7.04 5.27
C ALA A 505 6.85 -7.37 6.41
N GLY A 506 7.11 -8.43 7.19
CA GLY A 506 6.30 -8.86 8.33
C GLY A 506 5.62 -10.22 8.20
N ALA A 507 6.00 -11.10 7.28
CA ALA A 507 5.39 -12.44 7.19
C ALA A 507 5.71 -13.28 8.46
N ASP A 508 4.69 -13.92 9.03
CA ASP A 508 4.78 -14.70 10.26
C ASP A 508 5.02 -16.20 10.02
N TYR A 509 4.55 -16.73 8.89
CA TYR A 509 4.69 -18.12 8.49
C TYR A 509 4.61 -18.27 6.96
N PHE A 510 4.96 -19.44 6.44
CA PHE A 510 4.96 -19.72 5.01
C PHE A 510 4.21 -21.00 4.68
N MET A 511 3.54 -21.02 3.53
CA MET A 511 2.86 -22.21 3.02
C MET A 511 3.38 -22.48 1.61
N THR A 512 3.82 -23.70 1.36
CA THR A 512 4.42 -24.04 0.07
C THR A 512 3.37 -24.50 -0.93
N GLN A 513 3.67 -24.37 -2.23
CA GLN A 513 3.00 -25.19 -3.24
C GLN A 513 3.32 -26.68 -3.04
N PRO A 514 2.55 -27.61 -3.65
CA PRO A 514 2.78 -29.04 -3.50
C PRO A 514 4.20 -29.46 -3.90
N VAL A 515 4.79 -30.34 -3.10
CA VAL A 515 6.05 -31.02 -3.41
C VAL A 515 5.76 -32.50 -3.67
N TYR A 516 6.40 -33.05 -4.70
CA TYR A 516 6.26 -34.47 -5.10
C TYR A 516 7.59 -35.22 -5.10
N ASP A 517 8.63 -34.66 -4.49
CA ASP A 517 9.97 -35.22 -4.42
C ASP A 517 10.52 -35.09 -3.00
N GLU A 518 10.89 -36.21 -2.39
CA GLU A 518 11.47 -36.28 -1.05
C GLU A 518 12.79 -35.50 -0.97
N LYS A 519 13.63 -35.61 -2.00
CA LYS A 519 14.92 -34.89 -2.05
C LYS A 519 14.72 -33.38 -2.05
N ARG A 520 13.65 -32.90 -2.71
CA ARG A 520 13.32 -31.48 -2.72
C ARG A 520 12.96 -30.96 -1.32
N ILE A 521 12.32 -31.78 -0.49
CA ILE A 521 11.99 -31.43 0.90
C ILE A 521 13.28 -31.29 1.72
N GLU A 522 14.25 -32.20 1.54
CA GLU A 522 15.56 -32.13 2.20
C GLU A 522 16.36 -30.89 1.77
N GLU A 523 16.44 -30.63 0.46
CA GLU A 523 17.09 -29.43 -0.09
C GLU A 523 16.45 -28.16 0.47
N LEU A 524 15.12 -28.14 0.54
CA LEU A 524 14.36 -27.02 1.09
C LEU A 524 14.71 -26.79 2.56
N TYR A 525 14.79 -27.85 3.37
CA TYR A 525 15.19 -27.74 4.78
C TYR A 525 16.58 -27.14 4.92
N HIS A 526 17.55 -27.66 4.18
CA HIS A 526 18.92 -27.14 4.26
C HIS A 526 19.03 -25.67 3.81
N ALA A 527 18.24 -25.28 2.82
CA ALA A 527 18.19 -23.91 2.34
C ALA A 527 17.42 -22.95 3.28
N THR A 528 16.59 -23.47 4.18
CA THR A 528 15.70 -22.65 5.05
C THR A 528 15.91 -22.84 6.54
N LYS A 529 16.82 -23.71 6.99
CA LYS A 529 17.08 -23.98 8.43
C LYS A 529 17.43 -22.76 9.29
N HIS A 530 17.86 -21.65 8.68
CA HIS A 530 18.13 -20.38 9.38
C HIS A 530 16.89 -19.50 9.58
N ILE A 531 15.80 -19.81 8.88
CA ILE A 531 14.52 -19.12 9.00
C ILE A 531 13.80 -19.60 10.26
N LYS A 532 13.33 -18.65 11.07
CA LYS A 532 12.65 -18.94 12.35
C LYS A 532 11.15 -19.17 12.20
N GLN A 533 10.55 -18.59 11.17
CA GLN A 533 9.14 -18.72 10.86
C GLN A 533 8.82 -20.15 10.41
N GLN A 534 7.67 -20.67 10.84
CA GLN A 534 7.23 -22.00 10.45
C GLN A 534 6.91 -22.05 8.95
N ILE A 535 7.36 -23.13 8.29
CA ILE A 535 7.06 -23.41 6.89
C ILE A 535 6.18 -24.66 6.85
N PHE A 536 4.96 -24.51 6.34
CA PHE A 536 4.04 -25.61 6.11
C PHE A 536 4.25 -26.18 4.71
N ILE A 537 4.69 -27.44 4.64
CA ILE A 537 4.99 -28.10 3.36
C ILE A 537 3.70 -28.62 2.73
N GLY A 538 3.46 -28.17 1.49
CA GLY A 538 2.32 -28.53 0.67
C GLY A 538 2.38 -29.98 0.21
N ILE A 539 1.34 -30.74 0.53
CA ILE A 539 1.11 -32.12 0.13
C ILE A 539 -0.27 -32.20 -0.53
N MET A 540 -0.32 -32.66 -1.79
CA MET A 540 -1.57 -32.86 -2.50
C MET A 540 -1.62 -34.31 -3.01
N PRO A 541 -2.58 -35.13 -2.57
CA PRO A 541 -2.70 -36.50 -3.07
C PRO A 541 -3.11 -36.50 -4.55
N LEU A 542 -2.44 -37.33 -5.35
CA LEU A 542 -2.78 -37.54 -6.75
C LEU A 542 -3.98 -38.46 -6.87
N ILE A 543 -4.91 -38.16 -7.78
CA ILE A 543 -6.15 -38.96 -7.94
C ILE A 543 -6.13 -39.91 -9.14
N SER A 544 -5.29 -39.65 -10.15
CA SER A 544 -5.17 -40.47 -11.36
C SER A 544 -3.93 -40.10 -12.16
N ALA A 545 -3.53 -40.94 -13.13
CA ALA A 545 -2.46 -40.63 -14.09
C ALA A 545 -2.75 -39.34 -14.89
N GLN A 546 -4.00 -39.16 -15.33
CA GLN A 546 -4.41 -37.94 -16.05
C GLN A 546 -4.32 -36.69 -15.15
N ASN A 547 -4.71 -36.80 -13.88
CA ASN A 547 -4.56 -35.68 -12.94
C ASN A 547 -3.09 -35.36 -12.68
N ALA A 548 -2.22 -36.37 -12.52
CA ALA A 548 -0.79 -36.16 -12.37
C ALA A 548 -0.19 -35.46 -13.59
N SER A 549 -0.57 -35.87 -14.80
CA SER A 549 -0.14 -35.24 -16.05
C SER A 549 -0.64 -33.80 -16.19
N PHE A 550 -1.91 -33.54 -15.86
CA PHE A 550 -2.48 -32.19 -15.83
C PHE A 550 -1.71 -31.27 -14.86
N LEU A 551 -1.47 -31.73 -13.64
CA LEU A 551 -0.73 -30.96 -12.64
C LEU A 551 0.71 -30.65 -13.09
N HIS A 552 1.39 -31.61 -13.72
CA HIS A 552 2.76 -31.43 -14.20
C HIS A 552 2.85 -30.46 -15.39
N ASN A 553 1.88 -30.47 -16.31
CA ASN A 553 1.96 -29.74 -17.58
C ASN A 553 1.19 -28.42 -17.60
N GLU A 554 0.08 -28.32 -16.87
CA GLU A 554 -0.88 -27.22 -17.02
C GLU A 554 -0.97 -26.31 -15.79
N VAL A 555 -0.48 -26.75 -14.62
CA VAL A 555 -0.54 -25.94 -13.39
C VAL A 555 0.81 -25.26 -13.10
N PRO A 556 0.90 -23.92 -13.19
CA PRO A 556 2.14 -23.20 -12.92
C PRO A 556 2.69 -23.47 -11.51
N GLY A 557 3.97 -23.80 -11.45
CA GLY A 557 4.69 -24.02 -10.19
C GLY A 557 4.57 -25.44 -9.62
N ILE A 558 3.76 -26.32 -10.21
CA ILE A 558 3.73 -27.74 -9.86
C ILE A 558 4.60 -28.54 -10.83
N ARG A 559 5.54 -29.33 -10.30
CA ARG A 559 6.38 -30.24 -11.08
C ARG A 559 6.50 -31.59 -10.39
N LEU A 560 5.99 -32.62 -11.06
CA LEU A 560 6.17 -34.01 -10.67
C LEU A 560 7.48 -34.56 -11.25
N THR A 561 8.09 -35.52 -10.57
CA THR A 561 9.26 -36.25 -11.09
C THR A 561 8.83 -37.35 -12.06
N ASP A 562 9.72 -37.74 -12.97
CA ASP A 562 9.46 -38.84 -13.92
C ASP A 562 9.06 -40.13 -13.18
N GLY A 563 9.72 -40.43 -12.06
CA GLY A 563 9.39 -41.57 -11.22
C GLY A 563 7.98 -41.53 -10.62
N VAL A 564 7.49 -40.34 -10.22
CA VAL A 564 6.10 -40.18 -9.74
C VAL A 564 5.10 -40.36 -10.89
N LEU A 565 5.39 -39.78 -12.06
CA LEU A 565 4.54 -39.93 -13.26
C LEU A 565 4.44 -41.41 -13.68
N GLU A 566 5.56 -42.12 -13.73
CA GLU A 566 5.61 -43.55 -14.05
C GLU A 566 4.82 -44.39 -13.05
N ARG A 567 4.96 -44.12 -11.74
CA ARG A 567 4.19 -44.81 -10.69
C ARG A 567 2.69 -44.66 -10.90
N MET A 568 2.22 -43.44 -11.21
CA MET A 568 0.81 -43.18 -11.48
C MET A 568 0.35 -43.82 -12.80
N GLN A 569 1.19 -43.82 -13.83
CA GLN A 569 0.86 -44.40 -15.14
C GLN A 569 0.61 -45.92 -15.06
N ARG A 570 1.28 -46.65 -14.15
CA ARG A 570 1.07 -48.09 -13.93
C ARG A 570 -0.38 -48.44 -13.58
N TYR A 571 -1.14 -47.49 -13.04
CA TYR A 571 -2.53 -47.67 -12.63
C TYR A 571 -3.51 -46.85 -13.49
N GLU A 572 -3.13 -46.43 -14.70
CA GLU A 572 -3.97 -45.60 -15.58
C GLU A 572 -5.40 -46.16 -15.79
N HIS A 573 -5.54 -47.49 -15.82
CA HIS A 573 -6.82 -48.17 -16.04
C HIS A 573 -7.51 -48.67 -14.76
N ASP A 574 -6.94 -48.42 -13.59
CA ASP A 574 -7.51 -48.80 -12.29
C ASP A 574 -7.59 -47.58 -11.37
N LYS A 575 -8.78 -46.99 -11.27
CA LYS A 575 -9.01 -45.76 -10.52
C LYS A 575 -8.79 -45.93 -9.02
N GLU A 576 -9.18 -47.07 -8.45
CA GLU A 576 -9.03 -47.31 -7.01
C GLU A 576 -7.56 -47.52 -6.66
N ALA A 577 -6.85 -48.32 -7.47
CA ALA A 577 -5.41 -48.51 -7.28
C ALA A 577 -4.61 -47.22 -7.50
N ALA A 578 -4.97 -46.39 -8.51
CA ALA A 578 -4.32 -45.10 -8.74
C ALA A 578 -4.53 -44.13 -7.57
N MET A 579 -5.74 -44.07 -7.00
CA MET A 579 -6.02 -43.26 -5.82
C MET A 579 -5.23 -43.75 -4.60
N GLN A 580 -5.15 -45.07 -4.39
CA GLN A 580 -4.37 -45.65 -3.31
C GLN A 580 -2.87 -45.35 -3.47
N GLU A 581 -2.35 -45.41 -4.70
CA GLU A 581 -0.95 -45.08 -4.97
C GLU A 581 -0.66 -43.60 -4.72
N GLY A 582 -1.57 -42.70 -5.12
CA GLY A 582 -1.49 -41.28 -4.80
C GLY A 582 -1.46 -41.01 -3.28
N MET A 583 -2.23 -41.78 -2.51
CA MET A 583 -2.18 -41.73 -1.03
C MET A 583 -0.85 -42.26 -0.48
N ASN A 584 -0.30 -43.34 -1.07
CA ASN A 584 1.00 -43.88 -0.67
C ASN A 584 2.13 -42.87 -0.91
N ILE A 585 2.11 -42.18 -2.05
CA ILE A 585 3.06 -41.11 -2.37
C ILE A 585 2.94 -39.98 -1.34
N ALA A 586 1.73 -39.52 -1.05
CA ALA A 586 1.49 -38.46 -0.07
C ALA A 586 1.98 -38.85 1.34
N LYS A 587 1.76 -40.10 1.79
CA LYS A 587 2.24 -40.61 3.08
C LYS A 587 3.77 -40.64 3.17
N SER A 588 4.44 -41.11 2.11
CA SER A 588 5.91 -41.12 2.00
C SER A 588 6.48 -39.70 2.15
N LEU A 589 5.88 -38.73 1.45
CA LEU A 589 6.28 -37.33 1.55
C LEU A 589 6.02 -36.76 2.95
N ILE A 590 4.87 -37.07 3.57
CA ILE A 590 4.57 -36.66 4.96
C ILE A 590 5.63 -37.18 5.93
N ASP A 591 6.07 -38.43 5.77
CA ASP A 591 7.11 -39.00 6.62
C ASP A 591 8.40 -38.19 6.51
N VAL A 592 8.81 -37.77 5.31
CA VAL A 592 9.98 -36.90 5.13
C VAL A 592 9.73 -35.49 5.68
N VAL A 593 8.55 -34.89 5.45
CA VAL A 593 8.19 -33.58 6.01
C VAL A 593 8.36 -33.57 7.53
N LEU A 594 7.84 -34.58 8.22
CA LEU A 594 7.89 -34.67 9.68
C LEU A 594 9.33 -34.91 10.23
N GLU A 595 10.34 -35.16 9.39
CA GLU A 595 11.75 -35.22 9.83
C GLU A 595 12.35 -33.84 9.97
N TYR A 596 11.95 -32.94 9.06
CA TYR A 596 12.61 -31.67 8.82
C TYR A 596 11.76 -30.45 9.22
N PHE A 597 10.43 -30.58 9.17
CA PHE A 597 9.49 -29.48 9.38
C PHE A 597 8.37 -29.88 10.36
N GLY A 598 7.95 -28.93 11.20
CA GLY A 598 6.82 -29.10 12.11
C GLY A 598 5.46 -28.73 11.50
N GLY A 599 5.36 -28.46 10.19
CA GLY A 599 4.15 -27.98 9.54
C GLY A 599 3.80 -28.76 8.28
N VAL A 600 2.63 -29.38 8.25
CA VAL A 600 2.08 -30.07 7.07
C VAL A 600 0.87 -29.28 6.55
N TYR A 601 0.84 -29.04 5.24
CA TYR A 601 -0.25 -28.38 4.56
C TYR A 601 -0.84 -29.30 3.50
N ILE A 602 -2.04 -29.82 3.74
CA ILE A 602 -2.69 -30.78 2.84
C ILE A 602 -3.67 -30.03 1.94
N MET A 603 -3.52 -30.15 0.62
CA MET A 603 -4.46 -29.57 -0.35
C MET A 603 -5.46 -30.61 -0.82
N THR A 604 -6.76 -30.32 -0.68
CA THR A 604 -7.83 -31.29 -1.00
C THR A 604 -8.19 -31.25 -2.49
N PRO A 605 -7.87 -32.30 -3.28
CA PRO A 605 -8.24 -32.35 -4.69
C PRO A 605 -9.75 -32.56 -4.84
N PHE A 606 -10.41 -31.74 -5.66
CA PHE A 606 -11.82 -31.93 -6.08
C PHE A 606 -12.80 -32.20 -4.93
N LEU A 607 -12.62 -31.54 -3.78
CA LEU A 607 -13.46 -31.70 -2.57
C LEU A 607 -13.46 -33.12 -1.97
N ARG A 608 -12.46 -33.96 -2.29
CA ARG A 608 -12.29 -35.31 -1.72
C ARG A 608 -11.73 -35.25 -0.30
N TYR A 609 -12.51 -34.66 0.61
CA TYR A 609 -12.09 -34.41 1.98
C TYR A 609 -11.81 -35.69 2.77
N GLU A 610 -12.34 -36.85 2.36
CA GLU A 610 -12.05 -38.14 2.99
C GLU A 610 -10.56 -38.49 2.93
N GLN A 611 -9.92 -38.20 1.79
CA GLN A 611 -8.49 -38.42 1.59
C GLN A 611 -7.67 -37.49 2.49
N SER A 612 -8.03 -36.20 2.53
CA SER A 612 -7.37 -35.23 3.39
C SER A 612 -7.54 -35.56 4.88
N ALA A 613 -8.70 -36.08 5.28
CA ALA A 613 -8.96 -36.54 6.64
C ALA A 613 -8.12 -37.79 6.99
N GLU A 614 -7.95 -38.73 6.06
CA GLU A 614 -7.05 -39.87 6.25
C GLU A 614 -5.59 -39.44 6.38
N LEU A 615 -5.12 -38.53 5.51
CA LEU A 615 -3.75 -37.99 5.60
C LEU A 615 -3.54 -37.21 6.90
N THR A 616 -4.53 -36.45 7.36
CA THR A 616 -4.46 -35.74 8.66
C THR A 616 -4.27 -36.73 9.82
N ARG A 617 -5.07 -37.81 9.86
CA ARG A 617 -4.89 -38.87 10.86
C ARG A 617 -3.52 -39.53 10.76
N TYR A 618 -3.05 -39.80 9.54
CA TYR A 618 -1.71 -40.35 9.31
C TYR A 618 -0.61 -39.44 9.86
N VAL A 619 -0.69 -38.11 9.66
CA VAL A 619 0.27 -37.15 10.23
C VAL A 619 0.34 -37.29 11.75
N HIS A 620 -0.81 -37.35 12.43
CA HIS A 620 -0.86 -37.50 13.89
C HIS A 620 -0.27 -38.83 14.36
N GLU A 621 -0.59 -39.94 13.67
CA GLU A 621 -0.04 -41.26 13.97
C GLU A 621 1.48 -41.33 13.76
N ALA A 622 1.98 -40.79 12.64
CA ALA A 622 3.40 -40.77 12.30
C ALA A 622 4.20 -39.90 13.30
N ALA A 623 3.68 -38.72 13.65
CA ALA A 623 4.30 -37.85 14.64
C ALA A 623 4.37 -38.51 16.03
N ALA A 624 3.29 -39.17 16.47
CA ALA A 624 3.26 -39.88 17.75
C ALA A 624 4.27 -41.03 17.81
N LYS A 625 4.41 -41.80 16.72
CA LYS A 625 5.43 -42.87 16.62
C LYS A 625 6.85 -42.32 16.76
N ARG A 626 7.14 -41.17 16.16
CA ARG A 626 8.46 -40.51 16.26
C ARG A 626 8.76 -39.93 17.63
N GLY A 627 7.78 -39.29 18.27
CA GLY A 627 7.91 -38.80 19.65
C GLY A 627 8.32 -39.92 20.61
N ASN A 628 7.68 -41.08 20.50
CA ASN A 628 8.00 -42.26 21.29
C ASN A 628 9.40 -42.84 21.01
N GLN A 629 9.86 -42.82 19.76
CA GLN A 629 11.22 -43.26 19.41
C GLN A 629 12.30 -42.30 19.95
N ARG A 630 12.09 -40.98 19.87
CA ARG A 630 13.02 -39.99 20.45
C ARG A 630 13.11 -40.12 21.97
N ALA A 631 11.98 -40.31 22.66
CA ALA A 631 11.97 -40.49 24.11
C ALA A 631 12.74 -41.75 24.57
N ARG A 632 12.72 -42.82 23.78
CA ARG A 632 13.46 -44.07 24.04
C ARG A 632 14.96 -43.99 23.74
N LEU A 633 15.41 -43.05 22.92
CA LEU A 633 16.83 -42.84 22.60
C LEU A 633 17.53 -41.89 23.58
N VAL A 634 16.76 -41.12 24.36
CA VAL A 634 17.25 -40.17 25.38
C VAL A 634 17.28 -40.78 26.78
N GLN A 635 16.57 -41.90 26.99
CA GLN A 635 16.69 -42.79 28.14
C GLN A 635 17.79 -43.81 27.91
#